data_AF-A0AA37NM26-F1
#
_entry.id   AF-A0AA37NM26-F1
#
_cell.length_a   1.000
_cell.length_b   1.000
_cell.length_c   1.000
_cell.angle_alpha   90.00
_cell.angle_beta   90.00
_cell.angle_gamma   90.00
#
_symmetry.space_group_name_H-M   'P 1'
#
loop_
_entity.id
_entity.type
_entity.pdbx_description
1 polymer ?
#
loop_
_entity_poly.entity_id
_entity_poly.type
_entity_poly.pdbx_seq_one_letter_code
_entity_poly.pdbx_strand_id
1 'polypeptide(L)'
;MFIRTAALVAACIYMGSAAAQEPRRPEAQLRFDEARQEAIADLPSPAFAADSLAAARPFAYKLNRRRTTEAAAYDAVTLWNVRKVKAKNRRMRLSDTTRREKVRLLKFFTERNRKKGVRPHLLGNVAGYTWADGVYDEPGHKWRSAPKHIAAYTLRDEYDSVRRAGGELSLFKVPKELWRTLPPDAVYLLDGERVPGSIFQFIDGLILRTLEIYTDAATMARCGAGRGVVIGDIYPDRVPLVVFNGAFSSIESWLKMCRADAFSVSADVPMHYFYMLPVEAVQTYGVRGKYGAICIDIVE
;
A
#
# COMPACT_ATOMS: atom_id res chain seq x y z
N MET A 1 -46.73 18.37 -71.10
CA MET A 1 -46.82 16.90 -71.05
C MET A 1 -47.32 16.56 -69.65
N PHE A 2 -48.64 16.47 -69.47
CA PHE A 2 -49.39 15.21 -69.28
C PHE A 2 -48.85 14.38 -68.09
N ILE A 3 -49.59 13.91 -67.08
CA ILE A 3 -50.98 14.04 -66.61
C ILE A 3 -51.05 13.17 -65.32
N ARG A 4 -51.82 13.60 -64.30
CA ARG A 4 -52.56 12.77 -63.31
C ARG A 4 -51.76 11.89 -62.30
N THR A 5 -52.18 11.62 -61.06
CA THR A 5 -53.47 11.77 -60.35
C THR A 5 -53.28 11.48 -58.84
N ALA A 6 -54.02 12.21 -57.99
CA ALA A 6 -54.84 11.78 -56.84
C ALA A 6 -54.24 10.91 -55.70
N ALA A 7 -54.60 11.06 -54.42
CA ALA A 7 -55.46 11.98 -53.69
C ALA A 7 -55.41 11.62 -52.17
N LEU A 8 -55.93 12.55 -51.34
CA LEU A 8 -56.65 12.33 -50.06
C LEU A 8 -55.79 11.82 -48.86
N VAL A 9 -55.86 12.32 -47.63
CA VAL A 9 -56.95 12.95 -46.85
C VAL A 9 -56.34 13.90 -45.81
N ALA A 10 -57.07 14.97 -45.52
CA ALA A 10 -56.82 15.95 -44.48
C ALA A 10 -57.20 15.47 -43.06
N ALA A 11 -56.73 16.25 -42.09
CA ALA A 11 -57.42 16.55 -40.83
C ALA A 11 -57.09 15.71 -39.59
N CYS A 12 -56.40 16.43 -38.68
CA CYS A 12 -56.84 16.70 -37.31
C CYS A 12 -56.48 15.72 -36.18
N ILE A 13 -55.61 16.25 -35.32
CA ILE A 13 -55.75 16.33 -33.85
C ILE A 13 -55.91 14.99 -33.13
N TYR A 14 -54.79 14.50 -32.58
CA TYR A 14 -54.71 14.19 -31.15
C TYR A 14 -53.24 14.11 -30.73
N MET A 15 -52.73 15.17 -30.10
CA MET A 15 -51.49 15.10 -29.31
C MET A 15 -51.82 14.33 -28.04
N GLY A 16 -51.84 13.00 -28.14
CA GLY A 16 -51.89 12.11 -26.99
C GLY A 16 -50.55 12.13 -26.28
N SER A 17 -50.57 12.60 -25.04
CA SER A 17 -49.47 12.58 -24.09
C SER A 17 -48.87 11.17 -23.97
N ALA A 18 -47.72 10.94 -24.60
CA ALA A 18 -46.85 9.83 -24.26
C ALA A 18 -46.04 10.26 -23.03
N ALA A 19 -46.31 9.60 -21.90
CA ALA A 19 -45.59 9.75 -20.66
C ALA A 19 -44.08 9.70 -20.90
N ALA A 20 -43.37 10.67 -20.35
CA ALA A 20 -41.93 10.69 -20.29
C ALA A 20 -41.44 9.38 -19.66
N GLN A 21 -40.85 8.50 -20.46
CA GLN A 21 -39.89 7.56 -19.93
C GLN A 21 -38.67 8.38 -19.54
N GLU A 22 -38.48 8.56 -18.22
CA GLU A 22 -37.20 9.00 -17.68
C GLU A 22 -36.09 8.19 -18.35
N PRO A 23 -35.05 8.83 -18.93
CA PRO A 23 -33.88 8.09 -19.34
C PRO A 23 -33.34 7.39 -18.09
N ARG A 24 -33.25 6.06 -18.14
CA ARG A 24 -32.58 5.26 -17.11
C ARG A 24 -31.26 5.96 -16.80
N ARG A 25 -31.17 6.52 -15.59
CA ARG A 25 -29.91 7.04 -15.07
C ARG A 25 -28.89 5.90 -15.23
N PRO A 26 -27.77 6.10 -15.93
CA PRO A 26 -26.65 5.21 -15.75
C PRO A 26 -26.22 5.41 -14.29
N GLU A 27 -26.70 4.54 -13.39
CA GLU A 27 -26.04 4.35 -12.12
C GLU A 27 -24.65 3.85 -12.47
N ALA A 28 -23.68 4.76 -12.40
CA ALA A 28 -22.28 4.42 -12.47
C ALA A 28 -21.98 3.57 -11.25
N GLN A 29 -22.14 2.25 -11.38
CA GLN A 29 -21.66 1.29 -10.41
C GLN A 29 -20.13 1.40 -10.43
N LEU A 30 -19.57 1.97 -9.37
CA LEU A 30 -18.14 2.04 -9.21
C LEU A 30 -17.65 0.59 -9.09
N ARG A 31 -16.58 0.23 -9.81
CA ARG A 31 -15.94 -1.12 -9.71
C ARG A 31 -15.53 -1.48 -8.27
N PHE A 32 -15.49 -0.48 -7.38
CA PHE A 32 -15.25 -0.61 -5.95
C PHE A 32 -16.42 -1.22 -5.17
N ASP A 33 -17.67 -1.11 -5.65
CA ASP A 33 -18.85 -1.62 -4.94
C ASP A 33 -18.91 -3.15 -4.96
N GLU A 34 -18.48 -3.78 -6.06
CA GLU A 34 -18.32 -5.24 -6.17
C GLU A 34 -17.17 -5.73 -5.28
N ALA A 35 -16.03 -5.01 -5.28
CA ALA A 35 -14.91 -5.31 -4.38
C ALA A 35 -15.26 -5.13 -2.89
N ARG A 36 -16.15 -4.19 -2.57
CA ARG A 36 -16.71 -4.00 -1.23
C ARG A 36 -17.58 -5.19 -0.83
N GLN A 37 -18.36 -5.76 -1.74
CA GLN A 37 -19.28 -6.86 -1.43
C GLN A 37 -18.60 -8.23 -1.33
N GLU A 38 -17.63 -8.54 -2.21
CA GLU A 38 -16.93 -9.84 -2.18
C GLU A 38 -15.97 -10.00 -1.00
N ALA A 39 -15.51 -8.91 -0.38
CA ALA A 39 -14.59 -8.95 0.77
C ALA A 39 -15.27 -8.92 2.16
N ILE A 40 -16.61 -8.74 2.22
CA ILE A 40 -17.38 -8.65 3.47
C ILE A 40 -17.90 -10.02 3.95
N ALA A 41 -17.90 -11.04 3.08
CA ALA A 41 -18.25 -12.39 3.51
C ALA A 41 -17.08 -13.00 4.31
N ASP A 42 -17.34 -13.37 5.57
CA ASP A 42 -16.45 -14.10 6.50
C ASP A 42 -15.44 -13.31 7.36
N LEU A 43 -15.78 -12.09 7.80
CA LEU A 43 -15.22 -11.56 9.04
C LEU A 43 -16.31 -11.01 9.96
N PRO A 44 -16.26 -11.28 11.29
CA PRO A 44 -17.22 -10.71 12.21
C PRO A 44 -17.16 -9.18 12.13
N SER A 45 -18.32 -8.62 11.76
CA SER A 45 -18.63 -7.19 11.68
C SER A 45 -17.92 -6.38 12.77
N PRO A 46 -17.26 -5.23 12.47
CA PRO A 46 -16.59 -4.45 13.49
C PRO A 46 -17.63 -3.77 14.38
N ALA A 47 -17.99 -4.44 15.47
CA ALA A 47 -18.50 -3.81 16.67
C ALA A 47 -17.38 -2.94 17.29
N PHE A 48 -17.09 -1.79 16.66
CA PHE A 48 -16.33 -0.69 17.23
C PHE A 48 -17.01 0.65 16.91
N ALA A 49 -18.34 0.67 16.93
CA ALA A 49 -19.12 1.87 17.21
C ALA A 49 -19.42 2.03 18.74
N ALA A 50 -18.79 1.21 19.59
CA ALA A 50 -19.02 1.21 21.03
C ALA A 50 -17.71 1.45 21.82
N ASP A 51 -17.25 2.69 21.80
CA ASP A 51 -16.76 3.41 22.98
C ASP A 51 -16.26 4.81 22.56
N SER A 52 -17.18 5.70 22.16
CA SER A 52 -16.86 7.14 22.01
C SER A 52 -16.30 7.75 23.32
N LEU A 53 -16.47 7.06 24.46
CA LEU A 53 -15.86 7.35 25.77
C LEU A 53 -14.43 6.78 25.97
N ALA A 54 -13.97 5.80 25.17
CA ALA A 54 -12.59 5.30 25.23
C ALA A 54 -11.61 6.08 24.33
N ALA A 55 -12.13 6.77 23.30
CA ALA A 55 -11.36 7.67 22.45
C ALA A 55 -10.85 8.91 23.22
N ALA A 56 -11.60 9.37 24.23
CA ALA A 56 -11.25 10.55 25.03
C ALA A 56 -10.25 10.28 26.19
N ARG A 57 -9.79 9.04 26.38
CA ARG A 57 -8.90 8.70 27.51
C ARG A 57 -7.44 8.96 27.14
N PRO A 58 -6.67 9.68 27.97
CA PRO A 58 -5.26 9.89 27.71
C PRO A 58 -4.49 8.57 27.66
N PHE A 59 -3.51 8.50 26.77
CA PHE A 59 -2.62 7.37 26.64
C PHE A 59 -1.41 7.51 27.56
N ALA A 60 -0.93 6.37 28.07
CA ALA A 60 0.33 6.29 28.78
C ALA A 60 1.20 5.20 28.15
N TYR A 61 2.50 5.43 28.06
CA TYR A 61 3.41 4.55 27.34
C TYR A 61 4.42 3.89 28.27
N LYS A 62 4.70 2.62 28.02
CA LYS A 62 5.86 1.92 28.55
C LYS A 62 6.63 1.21 27.45
N LEU A 63 7.89 1.58 27.29
CA LEU A 63 8.82 0.89 26.41
C LEU A 63 9.73 -0.01 27.25
N ASN A 64 9.74 -1.32 26.97
CA ASN A 64 10.58 -2.30 27.67
C ASN A 64 10.53 -2.17 29.21
N ARG A 65 9.31 -2.03 29.74
CA ARG A 65 8.95 -1.84 31.16
C ARG A 65 9.23 -0.45 31.75
N ARG A 66 9.92 0.45 31.05
CA ARG A 66 10.18 1.83 31.47
C ARG A 66 9.07 2.77 30.99
N ARG A 67 8.67 3.74 31.83
CA ARG A 67 7.73 4.80 31.42
C ARG A 67 8.41 5.68 30.37
N THR A 68 7.66 6.10 29.36
CA THR A 68 8.18 6.95 28.28
C THR A 68 7.11 7.95 27.83
N THR A 69 7.52 8.98 27.11
CA THR A 69 6.63 9.94 26.47
C THR A 69 6.08 9.36 25.17
N GLU A 70 5.05 9.99 24.61
CA GLU A 70 4.51 9.61 23.31
C GLU A 70 5.54 9.74 22.20
N ALA A 71 6.17 10.91 22.08
CA ALA A 71 7.19 11.16 21.07
C ALA A 71 8.33 10.13 21.12
N ALA A 72 8.85 9.84 22.32
CA ALA A 72 9.91 8.84 22.46
C ALA A 72 9.43 7.41 22.16
N ALA A 73 8.15 7.10 22.35
CA ALA A 73 7.59 5.83 21.90
C ALA A 73 7.44 5.80 20.37
N TYR A 74 6.98 6.89 19.77
CA TYR A 74 6.80 7.04 18.32
C TYR A 74 8.12 6.85 17.57
N ASP A 75 9.19 7.50 18.03
CA ASP A 75 10.53 7.37 17.44
C ASP A 75 11.15 5.98 17.65
N ALA A 76 10.84 5.33 18.77
CA ALA A 76 11.51 4.10 19.17
C ALA A 76 10.78 2.83 18.73
N VAL A 77 9.48 2.86 18.43
CA VAL A 77 8.70 1.68 18.10
C VAL A 77 8.43 1.63 16.60
N THR A 78 9.04 0.64 15.95
CA THR A 78 8.85 0.39 14.52
C THR A 78 8.29 -1.01 14.32
N LEU A 79 7.73 -1.27 13.14
CA LEU A 79 7.28 -2.62 12.77
C LEU A 79 8.43 -3.65 12.84
N TRP A 80 9.68 -3.16 12.74
CA TRP A 80 10.91 -3.96 12.75
C TRP A 80 11.39 -4.38 14.13
N ASN A 81 10.99 -3.69 15.18
CA ASN A 81 11.51 -3.99 16.51
C ASN A 81 10.42 -4.43 17.49
N VAL A 82 9.14 -4.21 17.17
CA VAL A 82 8.02 -4.50 18.07
C VAL A 82 7.75 -6.01 18.17
N ARG A 83 8.12 -6.59 19.31
CA ARG A 83 7.89 -8.02 19.58
C ARG A 83 6.52 -8.29 20.17
N LYS A 84 6.04 -7.39 21.03
CA LYS A 84 4.77 -7.55 21.74
C LYS A 84 4.21 -6.21 22.14
N VAL A 85 2.90 -6.08 22.03
CA VAL A 85 2.14 -4.97 22.59
C VAL A 85 1.14 -5.49 23.62
N LYS A 86 0.91 -4.72 24.68
CA LYS A 86 -0.21 -4.93 25.60
C LYS A 86 -0.90 -3.59 25.84
N ALA A 87 -2.19 -3.50 25.55
CA ALA A 87 -3.04 -2.38 25.93
C ALA A 87 -3.81 -2.74 27.22
N LYS A 88 -3.84 -1.84 28.20
CA LYS A 88 -4.58 -2.04 29.46
C LYS A 88 -5.21 -0.74 29.95
N ASN A 89 -6.45 -0.80 30.40
CA ASN A 89 -7.06 0.29 31.16
C ASN A 89 -6.47 0.33 32.58
N ARG A 90 -5.97 1.48 33.00
CA ARG A 90 -5.34 1.68 34.33
C ARG A 90 -5.72 3.04 34.92
N ARG A 91 -5.51 3.20 36.23
CA ARG A 91 -5.46 4.52 36.87
C ARG A 91 -4.01 4.88 37.17
N MET A 92 -3.52 5.98 36.60
CA MET A 92 -2.12 6.41 36.72
C MET A 92 -2.03 7.91 36.95
N ARG A 93 -0.96 8.35 37.62
CA ARG A 93 -0.63 9.78 37.73
C ARG A 93 0.15 10.20 36.48
N LEU A 94 -0.43 11.10 35.69
CA LEU A 94 0.25 11.69 34.55
C LEU A 94 1.28 12.73 35.02
N SER A 95 2.24 13.09 34.18
CA SER A 95 3.36 13.98 34.57
C SER A 95 2.91 15.41 34.84
N ASP A 96 1.81 15.81 34.21
CA ASP A 96 1.14 17.10 34.24
C ASP A 96 0.09 17.23 35.36
N THR A 97 -0.27 16.13 36.04
CA THR A 97 -1.37 16.12 37.01
C THR A 97 -0.97 15.62 38.40
N THR A 98 -1.61 16.19 39.43
CA THR A 98 -1.45 15.74 40.82
C THR A 98 -2.34 14.54 41.16
N ARG A 99 -3.38 14.29 40.34
CA ARG A 99 -4.37 13.23 40.55
C ARG A 99 -4.09 11.99 39.69
N ARG A 100 -4.70 10.86 40.05
CA ARG A 100 -4.66 9.63 39.24
C ARG A 100 -5.83 9.60 38.27
N GLU A 101 -5.54 9.55 36.98
CA GLU A 101 -6.53 9.56 35.91
C GLU A 101 -6.70 8.17 35.28
N LYS A 102 -7.87 7.91 34.69
CA LYS A 102 -8.12 6.68 33.93
C LYS A 102 -7.42 6.79 32.57
N VAL A 103 -6.38 5.99 32.36
CA VAL A 103 -5.53 6.00 31.17
C VAL A 103 -5.61 4.68 30.41
N ARG A 104 -5.37 4.73 29.10
CA ARG A 104 -5.05 3.56 28.28
C ARG A 104 -3.53 3.37 28.26
N LEU A 105 -3.03 2.41 29.05
CA LEU A 105 -1.61 2.10 29.15
C LEU A 105 -1.18 1.16 28.02
N LEU A 106 -0.37 1.66 27.10
CA LEU A 106 0.25 0.91 26.01
C LEU A 106 1.65 0.46 26.44
N LYS A 107 1.89 -0.85 26.43
CA LYS A 107 3.18 -1.45 26.77
C LYS A 107 3.79 -2.08 25.54
N PHE A 108 4.83 -1.45 25.01
CA PHE A 108 5.63 -1.95 23.90
C PHE A 108 6.84 -2.70 24.43
N PHE A 109 7.03 -3.92 23.93
CA PHE A 109 8.23 -4.70 24.14
C PHE A 109 8.96 -4.74 22.80
N THR A 110 10.04 -3.97 22.72
CA THR A 110 10.86 -3.87 21.52
C THR A 110 12.15 -4.66 21.69
N GLU A 111 12.68 -5.14 20.59
CA GLU A 111 13.99 -5.75 20.57
C GLU A 111 15.06 -4.71 20.91
N ARG A 112 15.76 -4.91 22.03
CA ARG A 112 16.82 -3.99 22.49
C ARG A 112 18.09 -4.10 21.65
N ASN A 113 18.31 -5.26 21.01
CA ASN A 113 19.47 -5.43 20.16
C ASN A 113 19.23 -4.66 18.87
N ARG A 114 19.87 -3.50 18.73
CA ARG A 114 19.83 -2.72 17.50
C ARG A 114 20.16 -3.60 16.29
N LYS A 115 21.08 -4.56 16.36
CA LYS A 115 21.39 -5.45 15.22
C LYS A 115 20.24 -6.37 14.78
N LYS A 116 19.30 -6.71 15.67
CA LYS A 116 18.13 -7.56 15.36
C LYS A 116 16.86 -6.76 15.04
N GLY A 117 16.77 -5.52 15.54
CA GLY A 117 15.74 -4.54 15.16
C GLY A 117 16.17 -3.60 14.04
N VAL A 118 17.41 -3.73 13.54
CA VAL A 118 17.91 -3.12 12.31
C VAL A 118 17.19 -3.83 11.17
N ARG A 119 16.67 -3.01 10.22
CA ARG A 119 16.17 -3.48 8.92
C ARG A 119 16.92 -4.74 8.54
N PRO A 120 16.25 -5.90 8.35
CA PRO A 120 16.87 -6.90 7.51
C PRO A 120 17.19 -6.17 6.21
N HIS A 121 18.44 -6.24 5.79
CA HIS A 121 18.84 -5.89 4.44
C HIS A 121 17.76 -6.49 3.53
N LEU A 122 17.23 -5.68 2.62
CA LEU A 122 16.31 -6.17 1.60
C LEU A 122 16.95 -7.43 1.01
N LEU A 123 16.33 -8.57 1.28
CA LEU A 123 16.84 -9.87 0.89
C LEU A 123 16.64 -10.04 -0.62
N GLY A 124 17.27 -11.05 -1.20
CA GLY A 124 17.16 -11.33 -2.62
C GLY A 124 18.42 -10.95 -3.39
N ASN A 125 18.28 -10.89 -4.71
CA ASN A 125 19.41 -10.77 -5.63
C ASN A 125 19.80 -9.31 -5.94
N VAL A 126 19.09 -8.31 -5.41
CA VAL A 126 19.35 -6.89 -5.69
C VAL A 126 20.23 -6.26 -4.61
N ALA A 127 21.24 -5.49 -5.04
CA ALA A 127 22.13 -4.75 -4.17
C ALA A 127 21.74 -3.30 -3.90
N GLY A 128 21.13 -2.68 -4.91
CA GLY A 128 20.76 -1.28 -4.95
C GLY A 128 19.96 -1.02 -6.21
N TYR A 129 19.05 -0.06 -6.14
CA TYR A 129 18.11 0.27 -7.21
C TYR A 129 17.64 1.72 -7.09
N THR A 130 17.10 2.26 -8.17
CA THR A 130 16.54 3.62 -8.23
C THR A 130 15.14 3.60 -8.83
N TRP A 131 14.27 4.45 -8.29
CA TRP A 131 12.91 4.65 -8.79
C TRP A 131 12.85 5.80 -9.79
N ALA A 132 11.96 5.69 -10.77
CA ALA A 132 11.59 6.75 -11.71
C ALA A 132 10.07 6.78 -11.96
N ASP A 133 9.58 7.89 -12.47
CA ASP A 133 8.20 8.16 -12.91
C ASP A 133 8.13 8.77 -14.31
N GLY A 134 9.24 8.74 -15.03
CA GLY A 134 9.35 9.30 -16.37
C GLY A 134 10.26 8.46 -17.22
N VAL A 135 9.94 8.44 -18.51
CA VAL A 135 10.78 7.85 -19.55
C VAL A 135 11.17 8.96 -20.50
N TYR A 136 12.47 9.08 -20.78
CA TYR A 136 12.95 9.99 -21.80
C TYR A 136 12.68 9.37 -23.18
N ASP A 137 11.85 10.03 -23.96
CA ASP A 137 11.54 9.66 -25.32
C ASP A 137 12.57 10.30 -26.25
N GLU A 138 13.57 9.52 -26.66
CA GLU A 138 14.66 9.96 -27.53
C GLU A 138 14.15 10.57 -28.86
N PRO A 139 13.26 9.91 -29.64
CA PRO A 139 12.70 10.50 -30.86
C PRO A 139 11.98 11.84 -30.67
N GLY A 140 11.32 12.02 -29.52
CA GLY A 140 10.56 13.23 -29.19
C GLY A 140 11.35 14.27 -28.41
N HIS A 141 12.60 13.97 -28.02
CA HIS A 141 13.42 14.72 -27.06
C HIS A 141 12.64 15.22 -25.84
N LYS A 142 11.70 14.41 -25.33
CA LYS A 142 10.74 14.83 -24.30
C LYS A 142 10.58 13.79 -23.21
N TRP A 143 10.46 14.27 -21.97
CA TRP A 143 10.06 13.43 -20.85
C TRP A 143 8.57 13.11 -20.94
N ARG A 144 8.25 11.81 -20.93
CA ARG A 144 6.89 11.30 -20.81
C ARG A 144 6.68 10.76 -19.41
N SER A 145 5.53 11.05 -18.82
CA SER A 145 5.11 10.42 -17.56
C SER A 145 4.97 8.91 -17.78
N ALA A 146 5.46 8.12 -16.84
CA ALA A 146 5.33 6.68 -16.81
C ALA A 146 4.89 6.23 -15.42
N PRO A 147 4.23 5.07 -15.30
CA PRO A 147 4.00 4.45 -14.00
C PRO A 147 5.31 4.34 -13.21
N LYS A 148 5.22 4.51 -11.88
CA LYS A 148 6.37 4.36 -10.98
C LYS A 148 7.03 3.01 -11.22
N HIS A 149 8.32 3.01 -11.51
CA HIS A 149 9.10 1.81 -11.81
C HIS A 149 10.55 1.95 -11.33
N ILE A 150 11.22 0.81 -11.12
CA ILE A 150 12.66 0.73 -10.94
C ILE A 150 13.31 0.99 -12.30
N ALA A 151 14.11 2.04 -12.42
CA ALA A 151 14.79 2.42 -13.66
C ALA A 151 16.18 1.78 -13.77
N ALA A 152 16.89 1.69 -12.65
CA ALA A 152 18.20 1.07 -12.60
C ALA A 152 18.37 0.20 -11.37
N TYR A 153 19.16 -0.86 -11.50
CA TYR A 153 19.43 -1.81 -10.42
C TYR A 153 20.84 -2.39 -10.53
N THR A 154 21.32 -2.97 -9.43
CA THR A 154 22.60 -3.65 -9.31
C THR A 154 22.37 -5.01 -8.67
N LEU A 155 23.10 -6.04 -9.10
CA LEU A 155 22.95 -7.38 -8.53
C LEU A 155 23.87 -7.58 -7.33
N ARG A 156 23.37 -8.29 -6.32
CA ARG A 156 24.04 -8.61 -5.05
C ARG A 156 25.31 -9.41 -5.29
N ASP A 157 25.25 -10.46 -6.10
CA ASP A 157 26.39 -11.34 -6.34
C ASP A 157 27.55 -10.59 -7.02
N GLU A 158 27.24 -9.73 -7.99
CA GLU A 158 28.23 -8.89 -8.69
C GLU A 158 28.85 -7.87 -7.74
N TYR A 159 28.00 -7.19 -6.97
CA TYR A 159 28.45 -6.22 -5.95
C TYR A 159 29.35 -6.88 -4.90
N ASP A 160 28.95 -8.03 -4.37
CA ASP A 160 29.73 -8.77 -3.37
C ASP A 160 31.00 -9.37 -3.95
N SER A 161 31.01 -9.75 -5.24
CA SER A 161 32.22 -10.19 -5.94
C SER A 161 33.25 -9.06 -6.03
N VAL A 162 32.82 -7.87 -6.47
CA VAL A 162 33.70 -6.68 -6.54
C VAL A 162 34.19 -6.29 -5.15
N ARG A 163 33.32 -6.33 -4.13
CA ARG A 163 33.70 -6.06 -2.73
C ARG A 163 34.75 -7.03 -2.21
N ARG A 164 34.66 -8.32 -2.56
CA ARG A 164 35.65 -9.35 -2.17
C ARG A 164 36.98 -9.17 -2.91
N ALA A 165 36.95 -8.80 -4.18
CA ALA A 165 38.15 -8.59 -4.99
C ALA A 165 38.90 -7.28 -4.65
N GLY A 166 38.19 -6.23 -4.22
CA GLY A 166 38.73 -4.88 -4.01
C GLY A 166 39.48 -4.63 -2.69
N GLY A 167 39.56 -5.60 -1.78
CA GLY A 167 40.19 -5.41 -0.46
C GLY A 167 39.48 -4.39 0.45
N GLU A 168 40.15 -3.87 1.48
CA GLU A 168 39.64 -2.90 2.48
C GLU A 168 39.24 -1.51 1.92
N LEU A 169 39.24 -1.33 0.60
CA LEU A 169 38.63 -0.16 -0.03
C LEU A 169 37.11 -0.29 0.07
N SER A 170 36.58 0.22 1.19
CA SER A 170 35.16 0.43 1.45
C SER A 170 34.55 1.21 0.27
N LEU A 171 33.96 0.49 -0.68
CA LEU A 171 33.17 1.06 -1.76
C LEU A 171 31.87 1.60 -1.15
N PHE A 172 31.94 2.82 -0.60
CA PHE A 172 30.77 3.60 -0.17
C PHE A 172 29.82 3.92 -1.33
N LYS A 173 30.24 3.63 -2.58
CA LYS A 173 29.47 3.83 -3.80
C LYS A 173 29.61 2.61 -4.71
N VAL A 174 28.46 2.12 -5.20
CA VAL A 174 28.42 1.05 -6.20
C VAL A 174 29.01 1.59 -7.51
N PRO A 175 30.01 0.90 -8.12
CA PRO A 175 30.58 1.29 -9.42
C PRO A 175 29.50 1.46 -10.49
N LYS A 176 29.67 2.44 -11.38
CA LYS A 176 28.67 2.77 -12.41
C LYS A 176 28.41 1.60 -13.36
N GLU A 177 29.42 0.77 -13.56
CA GLU A 177 29.45 -0.37 -14.48
C GLU A 177 28.57 -1.52 -13.99
N LEU A 178 28.25 -1.57 -12.69
CA LEU A 178 27.33 -2.57 -12.13
C LEU A 178 25.85 -2.18 -12.26
N TRP A 179 25.57 -0.93 -12.63
CA TRP A 179 24.19 -0.47 -12.80
C TRP A 179 23.65 -0.92 -14.14
N ARG A 180 22.53 -1.62 -14.08
CA ARG A 180 21.75 -2.11 -15.22
C ARG A 180 20.47 -1.31 -15.31
N THR A 181 19.97 -1.12 -16.53
CA THR A 181 18.67 -0.51 -16.77
C THR A 181 17.58 -1.58 -16.73
N LEU A 182 16.46 -1.27 -16.09
CA LEU A 182 15.24 -2.08 -16.16
C LEU A 182 14.19 -1.33 -16.99
N PRO A 183 13.56 -1.97 -17.98
CA PRO A 183 12.50 -1.35 -18.76
C PRO A 183 11.29 -0.94 -17.90
N PRO A 184 10.62 0.18 -18.24
CA PRO A 184 9.47 0.69 -17.47
C PRO A 184 8.25 -0.24 -17.50
N ASP A 185 8.18 -1.15 -18.48
CA ASP A 185 7.13 -2.15 -18.64
C ASP A 185 7.45 -3.49 -17.95
N ALA A 186 8.46 -3.52 -17.07
CA ALA A 186 8.71 -4.66 -16.19
C ALA A 186 7.49 -4.98 -15.32
N VAL A 187 7.25 -6.28 -15.11
CA VAL A 187 6.13 -6.78 -14.30
C VAL A 187 6.56 -6.83 -12.84
N TYR A 188 5.70 -6.36 -11.93
CA TYR A 188 5.93 -6.44 -10.49
C TYR A 188 5.02 -7.50 -9.88
N LEU A 189 5.62 -8.42 -9.13
CA LEU A 189 4.95 -9.49 -8.39
C LEU A 189 5.24 -9.36 -6.91
N LEU A 190 4.19 -9.26 -6.10
CA LEU A 190 4.25 -9.17 -4.65
C LEU A 190 3.51 -10.37 -4.04
N ASP A 191 4.23 -11.21 -3.30
CA ASP A 191 3.73 -12.51 -2.81
C ASP A 191 3.06 -13.36 -3.92
N GLY A 192 3.57 -13.24 -5.15
CA GLY A 192 3.05 -13.92 -6.35
C GLY A 192 1.90 -13.20 -7.07
N GLU A 193 1.33 -12.14 -6.51
CA GLU A 193 0.26 -11.36 -7.14
C GLU A 193 0.82 -10.17 -7.92
N ARG A 194 0.23 -9.88 -9.09
CA ARG A 194 0.66 -8.73 -9.91
C ARG A 194 0.19 -7.43 -9.28
N VAL A 195 1.12 -6.49 -9.08
CA VAL A 195 0.83 -5.17 -8.50
C VAL A 195 1.42 -4.03 -9.34
N PRO A 196 0.88 -2.81 -9.25
CA PRO A 196 1.54 -1.63 -9.82
C PRO A 196 2.88 -1.34 -9.13
N GLY A 197 3.86 -0.82 -9.88
CA GLY A 197 5.15 -0.43 -9.32
C GLY A 197 5.06 0.69 -8.27
N SER A 198 4.00 1.51 -8.28
CA SER A 198 3.69 2.49 -7.23
C SER A 198 3.37 1.83 -5.88
N ILE A 199 2.62 0.73 -5.88
CA ILE A 199 2.34 -0.06 -4.68
C ILE A 199 3.64 -0.68 -4.14
N PHE A 200 4.48 -1.18 -5.06
CA PHE A 200 5.77 -1.75 -4.72
C PHE A 200 6.71 -0.70 -4.09
N GLN A 201 6.75 0.52 -4.64
CA GLN A 201 7.48 1.66 -4.05
C GLN A 201 6.90 2.05 -2.69
N PHE A 202 5.58 2.04 -2.53
CA PHE A 202 4.94 2.41 -1.27
C PHE A 202 5.35 1.46 -0.14
N ILE A 203 5.37 0.15 -0.38
CA ILE A 203 5.79 -0.83 0.63
C ILE A 203 7.31 -0.95 0.81
N ASP A 204 8.07 -0.36 -0.11
CA ASP A 204 9.51 -0.30 -0.03
C ASP A 204 9.93 0.43 1.25
N GLY A 205 10.79 -0.21 2.04
CA GLY A 205 11.20 0.29 3.34
C GLY A 205 10.15 0.15 4.45
N LEU A 206 8.94 -0.35 4.14
CA LEU A 206 7.88 -0.63 5.10
C LEU A 206 7.76 -2.12 5.43
N ILE A 207 7.27 -2.95 4.51
CA ILE A 207 6.99 -4.37 4.80
C ILE A 207 7.58 -5.34 3.79
N LEU A 208 8.18 -4.80 2.73
CA LEU A 208 8.91 -5.58 1.74
C LEU A 208 10.12 -6.28 2.39
N ARG A 209 10.22 -7.59 2.19
CA ARG A 209 11.27 -8.46 2.72
C ARG A 209 12.31 -8.80 1.67
N THR A 210 11.87 -9.24 0.51
CA THR A 210 12.73 -9.65 -0.61
C THR A 210 12.52 -8.69 -1.78
N LEU A 211 13.59 -8.47 -2.54
CA LEU A 211 13.54 -7.82 -3.84
C LEU A 211 14.48 -8.58 -4.77
N GLU A 212 13.90 -9.16 -5.79
CA GLU A 212 14.58 -9.91 -6.83
C GLU A 212 14.22 -9.33 -8.18
N ILE A 213 15.22 -9.16 -9.04
CA ILE A 213 15.03 -8.69 -10.41
C ILE A 213 15.56 -9.77 -11.35
N TYR A 214 14.73 -10.17 -12.30
CA TYR A 214 15.05 -11.15 -13.32
C TYR A 214 14.80 -10.60 -14.71
N THR A 215 15.77 -10.83 -15.59
CA THR A 215 15.69 -10.52 -17.03
C THR A 215 15.97 -11.76 -17.89
N ASP A 216 16.03 -12.95 -17.28
CA ASP A 216 16.21 -14.21 -17.99
C ASP A 216 14.88 -14.69 -18.60
N ALA A 217 14.96 -15.32 -19.77
CA ALA A 217 13.78 -15.70 -20.55
C ALA A 217 12.89 -16.72 -19.82
N ALA A 218 13.46 -17.62 -19.02
CA ALA A 218 12.71 -18.68 -18.34
C ALA A 218 11.82 -18.10 -17.22
N THR A 219 12.38 -17.23 -16.38
CA THR A 219 11.63 -16.57 -15.31
C THR A 219 10.61 -15.59 -15.88
N MET A 220 10.99 -14.81 -16.89
CA MET A 220 10.07 -13.89 -17.57
C MET A 220 8.87 -14.63 -18.17
N ALA A 221 9.09 -15.76 -18.86
CA ALA A 221 8.00 -16.57 -19.41
C ALA A 221 7.06 -17.12 -18.32
N ARG A 222 7.61 -17.62 -17.20
CA ARG A 222 6.81 -18.11 -16.06
C ARG A 222 5.94 -17.02 -15.43
N CYS A 223 6.44 -15.79 -15.41
CA CYS A 223 5.77 -14.64 -14.81
C CYS A 223 4.90 -13.85 -15.80
N GLY A 224 4.82 -14.28 -17.06
CA GLY A 224 4.08 -13.56 -18.11
C GLY A 224 4.65 -12.17 -18.42
N ALA A 225 5.96 -11.99 -18.24
CA ALA A 225 6.68 -10.75 -18.48
C ALA A 225 7.43 -10.79 -19.81
N GLY A 226 7.47 -9.68 -20.54
CA GLY A 226 8.21 -9.57 -21.81
C GLY A 226 9.61 -8.96 -21.69
N ARG A 227 9.83 -8.11 -20.67
CA ARG A 227 10.99 -7.20 -20.63
C ARG A 227 11.66 -7.07 -19.25
N GLY A 228 11.19 -7.82 -18.27
CA GLY A 228 11.77 -7.90 -16.94
C GLY A 228 10.69 -8.20 -15.90
N VAL A 229 11.08 -8.84 -14.80
CA VAL A 229 10.20 -9.08 -13.66
C VAL A 229 10.89 -8.69 -12.36
N VAL A 230 10.13 -8.00 -11.51
CA VAL A 230 10.50 -7.65 -10.15
C VAL A 230 9.63 -8.50 -9.23
N ILE A 231 10.27 -9.30 -8.38
CA ILE A 231 9.60 -10.20 -7.44
C ILE A 231 9.96 -9.75 -6.03
N GLY A 232 8.96 -9.66 -5.17
CA GLY A 232 9.17 -9.44 -3.75
C GLY A 232 8.11 -10.12 -2.91
N ASP A 233 8.49 -10.39 -1.68
CA ASP A 233 7.65 -10.98 -0.66
C ASP A 233 7.60 -10.06 0.55
N ILE A 234 6.52 -10.15 1.33
CA ILE A 234 6.42 -9.45 2.61
C ILE A 234 6.89 -10.33 3.77
N TYR A 235 7.00 -9.75 4.97
CA TYR A 235 7.27 -10.54 6.17
C TYR A 235 6.03 -11.33 6.61
N PRO A 236 6.10 -12.67 6.69
CA PRO A 236 4.95 -13.48 7.10
C PRO A 236 4.60 -13.30 8.60
N ASP A 237 5.56 -12.90 9.43
CA ASP A 237 5.39 -12.76 10.88
C ASP A 237 5.13 -11.31 11.34
N ARG A 238 5.20 -10.34 10.42
CA ARG A 238 5.13 -8.89 10.69
C ARG A 238 4.19 -8.18 9.73
N VAL A 239 3.02 -8.78 9.58
CA VAL A 239 1.97 -8.30 8.69
C VAL A 239 1.25 -7.11 9.33
N PRO A 240 1.26 -5.91 8.72
CA PRO A 240 0.49 -4.77 9.21
C PRO A 240 -1.01 -5.04 9.03
N LEU A 241 -1.82 -4.31 9.77
CA LEU A 241 -3.26 -4.26 9.49
C LEU A 241 -3.50 -3.57 8.15
N VAL A 242 -4.52 -3.98 7.39
CA VAL A 242 -5.01 -3.18 6.26
C VAL A 242 -6.33 -2.54 6.68
N VAL A 243 -6.47 -1.25 6.40
CA VAL A 243 -7.68 -0.48 6.63
C VAL A 243 -8.08 0.19 5.32
N PHE A 244 -9.23 -0.19 4.80
CA PHE A 244 -9.79 0.35 3.57
C PHE A 244 -11.05 1.14 3.92
N ASN A 245 -11.02 2.45 3.70
CA ASN A 245 -12.11 3.38 4.01
C ASN A 245 -12.68 3.16 5.43
N GLY A 246 -11.79 3.09 6.43
CA GLY A 246 -12.12 2.83 7.82
C GLY A 246 -12.47 1.38 8.20
N ALA A 247 -12.67 0.49 7.22
CA ALA A 247 -12.97 -0.93 7.46
C ALA A 247 -11.71 -1.80 7.49
N PHE A 248 -11.69 -2.82 8.36
CA PHE A 248 -10.56 -3.75 8.41
C PHE A 248 -10.57 -4.68 7.20
N SER A 249 -9.38 -4.89 6.63
CA SER A 249 -9.14 -5.83 5.54
C SER A 249 -7.88 -6.66 5.83
N SER A 250 -7.53 -7.55 4.91
CA SER A 250 -6.34 -8.38 4.96
C SER A 250 -5.34 -7.96 3.88
N ILE A 251 -4.07 -8.34 4.03
CA ILE A 251 -3.08 -8.15 2.95
C ILE A 251 -3.48 -8.95 1.72
N GLU A 252 -3.97 -10.17 1.86
CA GLU A 252 -4.43 -10.98 0.73
C GLU A 252 -5.54 -10.27 -0.06
N SER A 253 -6.56 -9.77 0.64
CA SER A 253 -7.65 -8.99 0.03
C SER A 253 -7.11 -7.73 -0.66
N TRP A 254 -6.14 -7.05 -0.05
CA TRP A 254 -5.49 -5.89 -0.64
C TRP A 254 -4.71 -6.23 -1.91
N LEU A 255 -3.93 -7.31 -1.92
CA LEU A 255 -3.21 -7.77 -3.10
C LEU A 255 -4.15 -8.19 -4.24
N LYS A 256 -5.27 -8.85 -3.91
CA LYS A 256 -6.33 -9.16 -4.89
C LYS A 256 -6.91 -7.90 -5.52
N MET A 257 -7.17 -6.86 -4.73
CA MET A 257 -7.62 -5.56 -5.24
C MET A 257 -6.56 -4.90 -6.14
N CYS A 258 -5.27 -4.99 -5.80
CA CYS A 258 -4.19 -4.52 -6.68
C CYS A 258 -4.19 -5.24 -8.03
N ARG A 259 -4.36 -6.57 -8.04
CA ARG A 259 -4.41 -7.36 -9.27
C ARG A 259 -5.62 -7.04 -10.14
N ALA A 260 -6.76 -6.73 -9.54
CA ALA A 260 -7.98 -6.33 -10.24
C ALA A 260 -7.89 -4.94 -10.89
N ASP A 261 -6.73 -4.27 -10.80
CA ASP A 261 -6.53 -2.87 -11.21
C ASP A 261 -7.55 -1.93 -10.53
N ALA A 262 -8.06 -2.33 -9.36
CA ALA A 262 -8.96 -1.51 -8.56
C ALA A 262 -8.24 -0.25 -8.08
N PHE A 263 -6.92 -0.31 -7.94
CA PHE A 263 -6.05 0.79 -7.54
C PHE A 263 -5.35 1.40 -8.76
N SER A 264 -6.13 1.96 -9.67
CA SER A 264 -5.56 2.67 -10.81
C SER A 264 -5.02 4.03 -10.38
N VAL A 265 -3.83 4.38 -10.90
CA VAL A 265 -3.26 5.74 -10.80
C VAL A 265 -4.05 6.76 -11.63
N SER A 266 -4.95 6.27 -12.49
CA SER A 266 -5.90 7.01 -13.30
C SER A 266 -7.35 6.77 -12.88
N ALA A 267 -7.59 6.25 -11.67
CA ALA A 267 -8.95 6.14 -11.16
C ALA A 267 -9.59 7.53 -11.11
N ASP A 268 -10.87 7.63 -11.47
CA ASP A 268 -11.62 8.90 -11.45
C ASP A 268 -11.68 9.51 -10.03
N VAL A 269 -11.52 8.66 -9.00
CA VAL A 269 -11.49 9.05 -7.60
C VAL A 269 -10.07 8.89 -7.04
N PRO A 270 -9.44 9.97 -6.53
CA PRO A 270 -8.11 9.88 -5.97
C PRO A 270 -8.09 9.03 -4.70
N MET A 271 -7.03 8.24 -4.52
CA MET A 271 -6.85 7.39 -3.36
C MET A 271 -5.64 7.84 -2.55
N HIS A 272 -5.81 7.93 -1.23
CA HIS A 272 -4.75 8.30 -0.31
C HIS A 272 -4.18 7.06 0.39
N TYR A 273 -2.90 6.79 0.13
CA TYR A 273 -2.15 5.70 0.76
C TYR A 273 -1.22 6.27 1.82
N PHE A 274 -1.33 5.77 3.04
CA PHE A 274 -0.35 6.06 4.08
C PHE A 274 -0.16 4.89 5.01
N TYR A 275 0.98 4.91 5.69
CA TYR A 275 1.32 3.91 6.67
C TYR A 275 1.27 4.52 8.07
N MET A 276 0.35 4.02 8.88
CA MET A 276 0.21 4.38 10.28
C MET A 276 1.23 3.59 11.11
N LEU A 277 2.12 4.29 11.84
CA LEU A 277 3.14 3.63 12.65
C LEU A 277 2.51 2.80 13.79
N PRO A 278 3.21 1.77 14.31
CA PRO A 278 2.68 0.90 15.36
C PRO A 278 2.12 1.60 16.60
N VAL A 279 2.67 2.75 16.99
CA VAL A 279 2.18 3.48 18.17
C VAL A 279 0.77 4.01 17.91
N GLU A 280 0.62 4.73 16.82
CA GLU A 280 -0.65 5.33 16.38
C GLU A 280 -1.67 4.24 16.03
N ALA A 281 -1.28 3.21 15.27
CA ALA A 281 -2.14 2.10 14.93
C ALA A 281 -2.66 1.35 16.17
N VAL A 282 -1.87 1.30 17.26
CA VAL A 282 -2.33 0.70 18.53
C VAL A 282 -3.25 1.62 19.32
N GLN A 283 -3.07 2.93 19.25
CA GLN A 283 -4.01 3.88 19.85
C GLN A 283 -5.40 3.73 19.21
N THR A 284 -5.43 3.69 17.88
CA THR A 284 -6.64 3.64 17.05
C THR A 284 -7.28 2.26 17.04
N TYR A 285 -6.54 1.21 16.65
CA TYR A 285 -7.07 -0.14 16.40
C TYR A 285 -6.74 -1.16 17.51
N GLY A 286 -6.14 -0.71 18.60
CA GLY A 286 -5.74 -1.57 19.71
C GLY A 286 -4.59 -2.50 19.35
N VAL A 287 -4.50 -3.66 20.02
CA VAL A 287 -3.34 -4.56 19.86
C VAL A 287 -3.16 -5.13 18.45
N ARG A 288 -4.18 -5.02 17.57
CA ARG A 288 -4.13 -5.41 16.16
C ARG A 288 -3.15 -4.54 15.36
N GLY A 289 -3.04 -3.26 15.69
CA GLY A 289 -2.09 -2.33 15.06
C GLY A 289 -0.63 -2.53 15.48
N LYS A 290 -0.29 -3.67 16.09
CA LYS A 290 1.07 -3.97 16.61
C LYS A 290 2.16 -3.68 15.58
N TYR A 291 1.90 -4.02 14.32
CA TYR A 291 2.84 -3.84 13.22
C TYR A 291 2.46 -2.67 12.32
N GLY A 292 1.73 -1.67 12.84
CA GLY A 292 1.22 -0.57 12.02
C GLY A 292 -0.03 -0.94 11.23
N ALA A 293 -0.47 0.00 10.38
CA ALA A 293 -1.58 -0.19 9.46
C ALA A 293 -1.30 0.48 8.11
N ILE A 294 -1.61 -0.23 7.02
CA ILE A 294 -1.74 0.35 5.68
C ILE A 294 -3.15 0.91 5.59
N CYS A 295 -3.27 2.23 5.49
CA CYS A 295 -4.54 2.93 5.38
C CYS A 295 -4.74 3.39 3.94
N ILE A 296 -5.92 3.08 3.41
CA ILE A 296 -6.33 3.34 2.05
C ILE A 296 -7.67 4.05 2.11
N ASP A 297 -7.65 5.35 1.87
CA ASP A 297 -8.85 6.18 1.93
C ASP A 297 -9.23 6.67 0.53
N ILE A 298 -10.53 6.70 0.26
CA ILE A 298 -11.10 7.26 -0.97
C ILE A 298 -11.28 8.76 -0.71
N VAL A 299 -10.72 9.59 -1.58
CA VAL A 299 -10.85 11.05 -1.49
C VAL A 299 -12.04 11.48 -2.35
N GLU A 300 -13.09 11.98 -1.71
CA GLU A 300 -14.28 12.55 -2.38
C GLU A 300 -13.96 13.80 -3.21
#